data_AF-A0A843H635-F1
#
_entry.id   AF-A0A843H635-F1
#
_cell.length_a   1.000
_cell.length_b   1.000
_cell.length_c   1.000
_cell.angle_alpha   90.00
_cell.angle_beta   90.00
_cell.angle_gamma   90.00
#
_symmetry.space_group_name_H-M   'P 1'
#
loop_
_entity.id
_entity.type
_entity.pdbx_description
1 polymer ?
#
loop_
_entity_poly.entity_id
_entity_poly.type
_entity_poly.pdbx_seq_one_letter_code
_entity_poly.pdbx_strand_id
1 'polypeptide(L)'
;MASNKELAARYLIKNIKDFRKREVIQDFFTIPEKTKGTPTPDGQMMVETEGDMFEGKILVHDQKLYRVESFERIKPDVYKAKVRDIGIKDSPNEPILDPTDEVTIYKGEIENYQENDPLVTTVGRAYINYLLLSVPFGKTVPYINAEMNKKIVPLIKEKVLSQDITVPQFDIYEKNLNFISHSPEFVSVNLTPKSIVTNPKVPEVRAKLLKEHAEEIKRGDVIAMTKITNKLVEMDKEWLKDDISYRYLNLQAKKLFHNSRSKRLLIHGVVKKFGEKGNYDFIPTSLEDGYQQKTLAETFNEIRDGSYSRSRETALGGEIAKNLLRVFQNTRIVMENCGTKKYLPVEVTPENVKDLFYRNYIATDGTIKTITPENAKSVENKTLHMRSPLYCIAKGGYCYTCMGKVFKLTGQKALASAENEIGSTILSLSMKSMHTSGATFTTLKDLDEYVCE
;
A
#
# COMPACT_ATOMS: atom_id res chain seq x y z
N MET A 1 -30.99 -5.65 23.23
CA MET A 1 -30.39 -6.85 22.60
C MET A 1 -29.33 -6.35 21.64
N ALA A 2 -28.13 -6.92 21.66
CA ALA A 2 -27.09 -6.60 20.70
C ALA A 2 -27.56 -6.95 19.28
N SER A 3 -27.17 -6.16 18.28
CA SER A 3 -27.48 -6.50 16.88
C SER A 3 -26.75 -7.77 16.45
N ASN A 4 -27.23 -8.46 15.40
CA ASN A 4 -26.56 -9.65 14.87
C ASN A 4 -25.10 -9.35 14.47
N LYS A 5 -24.85 -8.17 13.91
CA LYS A 5 -23.52 -7.67 13.56
C LYS A 5 -22.63 -7.44 14.79
N GLU A 6 -23.18 -6.85 15.84
CA GLU A 6 -22.44 -6.62 17.09
C GLU A 6 -22.05 -7.96 17.76
N LEU A 7 -22.96 -8.94 17.77
CA LEU A 7 -22.67 -10.30 18.25
C LEU A 7 -21.56 -10.95 17.42
N ALA A 8 -21.62 -10.84 16.09
CA ALA A 8 -20.60 -11.36 15.19
C ALA A 8 -19.24 -10.67 15.38
N ALA A 9 -19.20 -9.35 15.48
CA ALA A 9 -17.98 -8.59 15.71
C ALA A 9 -17.35 -8.96 17.06
N ARG A 10 -18.14 -9.05 18.13
CA ARG A 10 -17.64 -9.46 19.46
C ARG A 10 -17.20 -10.91 19.50
N TYR A 11 -17.88 -11.80 18.77
CA TYR A 11 -17.43 -13.19 18.59
C TYR A 11 -16.06 -13.23 17.89
N LEU A 12 -15.88 -12.42 16.84
CA LEU A 12 -14.62 -12.32 16.11
C LEU A 12 -13.47 -11.88 17.01
N ILE A 13 -13.66 -10.82 17.82
CA ILE A 13 -12.61 -10.34 18.74
C ILE A 13 -12.25 -11.39 19.79
N LYS A 14 -13.24 -12.06 20.39
CA LYS A 14 -12.98 -13.11 21.40
C LYS A 14 -12.26 -14.33 20.82
N ASN A 15 -12.45 -14.60 19.54
CA ASN A 15 -11.92 -15.77 18.84
C ASN A 15 -10.90 -15.40 17.76
N ILE A 16 -10.26 -14.24 17.90
CA ILE A 16 -9.47 -13.62 16.83
C ILE A 16 -8.31 -14.49 16.33
N LYS A 17 -7.85 -15.45 17.16
CA LYS A 17 -6.85 -16.47 16.79
C LYS A 17 -7.31 -17.41 15.67
N ASP A 18 -8.60 -17.73 15.63
CA ASP A 18 -9.16 -18.64 14.62
C ASP A 18 -9.20 -17.99 13.23
N PHE A 19 -9.19 -16.66 13.17
CA PHE A 19 -9.17 -15.87 11.93
C PHE A 19 -7.79 -15.83 11.25
N ARG A 20 -6.86 -16.70 11.66
CA ARG A 20 -5.72 -17.08 10.81
C ARG A 20 -6.07 -18.14 9.76
N LYS A 21 -7.24 -18.78 9.91
CA LYS A 21 -7.77 -19.76 8.96
C LYS A 21 -8.62 -19.02 7.92
N ARG A 22 -8.32 -19.25 6.64
CA ARG A 22 -8.93 -18.53 5.52
C ARG A 22 -10.45 -18.73 5.53
N GLU A 23 -10.87 -19.97 5.72
CA GLU A 23 -12.26 -20.47 5.72
C GLU A 23 -13.12 -19.73 6.75
N VAL A 24 -12.60 -19.60 7.97
CA VAL A 24 -13.30 -18.90 9.07
C VAL A 24 -13.53 -17.44 8.71
N ILE A 25 -12.58 -16.78 8.06
CA ILE A 25 -12.76 -15.38 7.61
C ILE A 25 -13.82 -15.32 6.51
N GLN A 26 -13.80 -16.24 5.53
CA GLN A 26 -14.76 -16.21 4.42
C GLN A 26 -16.20 -16.32 4.95
N ASP A 27 -16.44 -17.18 5.95
CA ASP A 27 -17.77 -17.39 6.54
C ASP A 27 -18.39 -16.09 7.10
N PHE A 28 -17.59 -15.13 7.54
CA PHE A 28 -18.07 -13.85 8.10
C PHE A 28 -18.13 -12.72 7.08
N PHE A 29 -17.18 -12.63 6.14
CA PHE A 29 -17.02 -11.46 5.26
C PHE A 29 -17.47 -11.67 3.82
N THR A 30 -17.80 -12.89 3.42
CA THR A 30 -18.34 -13.17 2.09
C THR A 30 -19.72 -13.80 2.19
N ILE A 31 -20.36 -14.03 1.04
CA ILE A 31 -21.55 -14.89 0.93
C ILE A 31 -21.06 -16.24 0.37
N PRO A 32 -20.42 -17.12 1.17
CA PRO A 32 -20.05 -18.44 0.70
C PRO A 32 -21.22 -19.41 0.85
N GLU A 33 -21.15 -20.52 0.11
CA GLU A 33 -21.87 -21.73 0.48
C GLU A 33 -21.26 -22.29 1.77
N LYS A 34 -21.78 -21.82 2.91
CA LYS A 34 -21.36 -22.32 4.23
C LYS A 34 -21.63 -23.82 4.32
N THR A 35 -20.75 -24.54 5.01
CA THR A 35 -20.92 -25.97 5.23
C THR A 35 -22.17 -26.23 6.06
N LYS A 36 -23.11 -27.02 5.53
CA LYS A 36 -24.38 -27.34 6.21
C LYS A 36 -24.18 -28.50 7.18
N GLY A 37 -24.75 -28.37 8.37
CA GLY A 37 -24.83 -29.44 9.35
C GLY A 37 -26.27 -29.96 9.49
N THR A 38 -26.40 -31.27 9.74
CA THR A 38 -27.66 -31.91 10.11
C THR A 38 -27.60 -32.29 11.59
N PRO A 39 -28.50 -31.77 12.44
CA PRO A 39 -28.47 -32.04 13.87
C PRO A 39 -28.76 -33.52 14.13
N THR A 40 -28.09 -34.07 15.14
CA THR A 40 -28.33 -35.43 15.64
C THR A 40 -29.08 -35.38 16.97
N PRO A 41 -29.75 -36.48 17.39
CA PRO A 41 -30.50 -36.52 18.66
C PRO A 41 -29.66 -36.23 19.91
N ASP A 42 -28.35 -36.48 19.86
CA ASP A 42 -27.39 -36.21 20.93
C ASP A 42 -26.82 -34.77 20.91
N GLY A 43 -27.40 -33.87 20.09
CA GLY A 43 -27.02 -32.45 20.02
C GLY A 43 -25.72 -32.18 19.27
N GLN A 44 -25.22 -33.14 18.50
CA GLN A 44 -24.07 -32.99 17.59
C GLN A 44 -24.57 -32.66 16.17
N MET A 45 -23.65 -32.51 15.22
CA MET A 45 -23.97 -32.33 13.80
C MET A 45 -23.29 -33.38 12.94
N MET A 46 -24.08 -34.03 12.08
CA MET A 46 -23.56 -34.76 10.93
C MET A 46 -23.27 -33.76 9.82
N VAL A 47 -22.09 -33.86 9.23
CA VAL A 47 -21.62 -32.93 8.21
C VAL A 47 -21.01 -33.72 7.08
N GLU A 48 -21.49 -33.48 5.87
CA GLU A 48 -20.94 -34.01 4.64
C GLU A 48 -20.24 -32.87 3.89
N THR A 49 -18.93 -32.98 3.68
CA THR A 49 -18.14 -31.93 3.04
C THR A 49 -16.93 -32.53 2.34
N GLU A 50 -16.70 -32.11 1.09
CA GLU A 50 -15.50 -32.48 0.32
C GLU A 50 -14.21 -31.85 0.87
N GLY A 51 -14.34 -30.87 1.78
CA GLY A 51 -13.21 -30.18 2.40
C GLY A 51 -12.91 -30.69 3.80
N ASP A 52 -11.69 -30.41 4.29
CA ASP A 52 -11.30 -30.81 5.63
C ASP A 52 -12.19 -30.18 6.72
N MET A 53 -12.41 -30.96 7.78
CA MET A 53 -13.01 -30.49 9.02
C MET A 53 -11.93 -30.10 10.01
N PHE A 54 -12.17 -29.05 10.80
CA PHE A 54 -11.24 -28.60 11.82
C PHE A 54 -11.98 -27.87 12.95
N GLU A 55 -11.37 -27.82 14.13
CA GLU A 55 -11.88 -27.04 15.26
C GLU A 55 -11.90 -25.55 14.93
N GLY A 56 -13.06 -24.91 15.14
CA GLY A 56 -13.31 -23.51 14.79
C GLY A 56 -14.00 -23.30 13.45
N LYS A 57 -14.17 -24.33 12.60
CA LYS A 57 -14.98 -24.22 11.38
C LYS A 57 -16.41 -23.82 11.75
N ILE A 58 -17.03 -22.97 10.91
CA ILE A 58 -18.42 -22.54 11.10
C ILE A 58 -19.32 -23.42 10.25
N LEU A 59 -20.38 -23.93 10.87
CA LEU A 59 -21.43 -24.70 10.24
C LEU A 59 -22.73 -23.90 10.28
N VAL A 60 -23.59 -24.11 9.29
CA VAL A 60 -24.93 -23.52 9.25
C VAL A 60 -26.00 -24.61 9.37
N HIS A 61 -26.99 -24.35 10.22
CA HIS A 61 -28.22 -25.12 10.30
C HIS A 61 -29.37 -24.20 10.71
N ASP A 62 -30.51 -24.25 10.01
CA ASP A 62 -31.69 -23.43 10.29
C ASP A 62 -31.37 -21.93 10.52
N GLN A 63 -30.56 -21.36 9.62
CA GLN A 63 -30.05 -19.98 9.68
C GLN A 63 -29.28 -19.61 10.96
N LYS A 64 -28.82 -20.59 11.73
CA LYS A 64 -27.95 -20.38 12.89
C LYS A 64 -26.54 -20.86 12.58
N LEU A 65 -25.58 -20.14 13.14
CA LEU A 65 -24.19 -20.51 13.06
C LEU A 65 -23.76 -21.36 14.26
N TYR A 66 -22.94 -22.36 13.97
CA TYR A 66 -22.42 -23.29 14.94
C TYR A 66 -20.92 -23.41 14.76
N ARG A 67 -20.17 -23.28 15.85
CA ARG A 67 -18.72 -23.50 15.86
C ARG A 67 -18.42 -24.96 16.15
N VAL A 68 -17.58 -25.59 15.34
CA VAL A 68 -17.04 -26.93 15.62
C VAL A 68 -16.07 -26.85 16.81
N GLU A 69 -16.35 -27.59 17.88
CA GLU A 69 -15.45 -27.75 19.04
C GLU A 69 -14.52 -28.94 18.88
N SER A 70 -15.02 -30.03 18.32
CA SER A 70 -14.28 -31.24 18.01
C SER A 70 -15.03 -32.02 16.93
N PHE A 71 -14.38 -32.95 16.25
CA PHE A 71 -15.02 -33.74 15.21
C PHE A 71 -14.39 -35.13 15.12
N GLU A 72 -15.19 -36.08 14.66
CA GLU A 72 -14.78 -37.45 14.37
C GLU A 72 -15.12 -37.76 12.91
N ARG A 73 -14.15 -38.28 12.16
CA ARG A 73 -14.39 -38.74 10.78
C ARG A 73 -15.01 -40.13 10.84
N ILE A 74 -16.25 -40.26 10.38
CA ILE A 74 -16.97 -41.54 10.36
C ILE A 74 -16.67 -42.29 9.06
N LYS A 75 -16.66 -41.58 7.93
CA LYS A 75 -16.37 -42.10 6.58
C LYS A 75 -15.60 -41.05 5.78
N PRO A 76 -15.07 -41.37 4.58
CA PRO A 76 -14.64 -40.33 3.66
C PRO A 76 -15.71 -39.24 3.54
N ASP A 77 -15.31 -38.00 3.77
CA ASP A 77 -16.12 -36.77 3.63
C ASP A 77 -17.35 -36.65 4.54
N VAL A 78 -17.52 -37.57 5.49
CA VAL A 78 -18.60 -37.57 6.48
C VAL A 78 -18.03 -37.51 7.89
N TYR A 79 -18.43 -36.48 8.61
CA TYR A 79 -17.95 -36.19 9.94
C TYR A 79 -19.10 -36.03 10.93
N LYS A 80 -18.84 -36.38 12.18
CA LYS A 80 -19.67 -36.04 13.32
C LYS A 80 -18.97 -34.96 14.13
N ALA A 81 -19.54 -33.77 14.11
CA ALA A 81 -18.98 -32.60 14.77
C ALA A 81 -19.72 -32.33 16.08
N LYS A 82 -18.97 -32.20 17.18
CA LYS A 82 -19.47 -31.56 18.39
C LYS A 82 -19.45 -30.06 18.15
N VAL A 83 -20.59 -29.41 18.34
CA VAL A 83 -20.77 -28.00 18.00
C VAL A 83 -21.29 -27.17 19.15
N ARG A 84 -21.06 -25.87 19.08
CA ARG A 84 -21.63 -24.85 19.96
C ARG A 84 -22.37 -23.81 19.14
N ASP A 85 -23.64 -23.55 19.48
CA ASP A 85 -24.39 -22.42 18.94
C ASP A 85 -23.70 -21.11 19.39
N ILE A 86 -23.35 -20.25 18.42
CA ILE A 86 -22.67 -18.98 18.70
C ILE A 86 -23.62 -17.80 18.78
N GLY A 87 -24.93 -18.02 18.65
CA GLY A 87 -25.98 -17.01 18.78
C GLY A 87 -26.05 -16.03 17.62
N ILE A 88 -25.39 -16.33 16.50
CA ILE A 88 -25.35 -15.50 15.31
C ILE A 88 -26.24 -16.12 14.24
N LYS A 89 -27.10 -15.30 13.65
CA LYS A 89 -27.93 -15.69 12.51
C LYS A 89 -27.15 -15.52 11.22
N ASP A 90 -27.26 -16.52 10.36
CA ASP A 90 -26.76 -16.48 9.00
C ASP A 90 -27.67 -15.66 8.09
N SER A 91 -27.12 -15.13 7.00
CA SER A 91 -27.87 -14.47 5.94
C SER A 91 -27.41 -15.00 4.57
N PRO A 92 -28.33 -15.53 3.73
CA PRO A 92 -27.95 -16.13 2.46
C PRO A 92 -27.61 -15.10 1.37
N ASN A 93 -27.97 -13.83 1.56
CA ASN A 93 -27.89 -12.79 0.53
C ASN A 93 -26.92 -11.64 0.88
N GLU A 94 -26.35 -11.64 2.08
CA GLU A 94 -25.41 -10.61 2.52
C GLU A 94 -24.35 -11.20 3.45
N PRO A 95 -23.12 -10.67 3.44
CA PRO A 95 -22.11 -11.02 4.44
C PRO A 95 -22.60 -10.72 5.86
N ILE A 96 -22.13 -11.50 6.82
CA ILE A 96 -22.46 -11.31 8.24
C ILE A 96 -21.82 -10.02 8.77
N LEU A 97 -20.60 -9.73 8.32
CA LEU A 97 -19.83 -8.55 8.66
C LEU A 97 -19.29 -7.86 7.40
N ASP A 98 -19.30 -6.53 7.40
CA ASP A 98 -18.43 -5.71 6.54
C ASP A 98 -17.16 -5.32 7.33
N PRO A 99 -15.97 -5.25 6.69
CA PRO A 99 -14.76 -4.72 7.33
C PRO A 99 -14.90 -3.31 7.96
N THR A 100 -15.90 -2.52 7.55
CA THR A 100 -16.23 -1.21 8.11
C THR A 100 -17.20 -1.25 9.27
N ASP A 101 -17.82 -2.40 9.58
CA ASP A 101 -18.69 -2.53 10.74
C ASP A 101 -17.90 -2.18 12.02
N GLU A 102 -18.55 -1.43 12.92
CA GLU A 102 -17.93 -0.94 14.14
C GLU A 102 -17.82 -2.04 15.20
N VAL A 103 -16.73 -1.97 15.97
CA VAL A 103 -16.50 -2.84 17.12
C VAL A 103 -15.78 -2.07 18.22
N THR A 104 -16.15 -2.34 19.47
CA THR A 104 -15.45 -1.83 20.63
C THR A 104 -14.40 -2.84 21.09
N ILE A 105 -13.16 -2.39 21.24
CA ILE A 105 -12.04 -3.15 21.79
C ILE A 105 -11.76 -2.68 23.21
N TYR A 106 -11.65 -3.63 24.13
CA TYR A 106 -11.24 -3.38 25.51
C TYR A 106 -9.76 -3.73 25.73
N LYS A 107 -9.19 -3.18 26.81
CA LYS A 107 -7.81 -3.42 27.22
C LYS A 107 -7.44 -4.90 27.19
N GLY A 108 -6.40 -5.24 26.43
CA GLY A 108 -5.85 -6.59 26.36
C GLY A 108 -6.65 -7.60 25.53
N GLU A 109 -7.79 -7.22 24.94
CA GLU A 109 -8.49 -8.11 23.99
C GLU A 109 -7.67 -8.32 22.71
N ILE A 110 -6.92 -7.30 22.31
CA ILE A 110 -5.83 -7.40 21.34
C ILE A 110 -4.57 -6.94 22.07
N GLU A 111 -3.48 -7.70 21.96
CA GLU A 111 -2.30 -7.51 22.82
C GLU A 111 -1.69 -6.12 22.67
N ASN A 112 -1.73 -5.54 21.47
CA ASN A 112 -1.22 -4.20 21.21
C ASN A 112 -2.15 -3.04 21.64
N TYR A 113 -3.30 -3.33 22.24
CA TYR A 113 -4.19 -2.33 22.84
C TYR A 113 -4.19 -2.44 24.38
N GLN A 114 -3.52 -1.49 25.05
CA GLN A 114 -3.30 -1.53 26.50
C GLN A 114 -3.91 -0.33 27.25
N GLU A 115 -4.59 0.56 26.54
CA GLU A 115 -5.26 1.72 27.13
C GLU A 115 -6.47 1.28 27.98
N ASN A 116 -6.78 2.04 29.02
CA ASN A 116 -7.90 1.74 29.92
C ASN A 116 -9.26 2.08 29.30
N ASP A 117 -9.30 3.09 28.43
CA ASP A 117 -10.54 3.51 27.77
C ASP A 117 -10.95 2.48 26.71
N PRO A 118 -12.24 2.21 26.49
CA PRO A 118 -12.70 1.40 25.37
C PRO A 118 -12.44 2.11 24.02
N LEU A 119 -11.96 1.38 23.02
CA LEU A 119 -11.71 1.92 21.69
C LEU A 119 -12.80 1.51 20.70
N VAL A 120 -13.49 2.49 20.13
CA VAL A 120 -14.36 2.26 18.95
C VAL A 120 -13.49 2.26 17.69
N THR A 121 -13.56 1.18 16.92
CA THR A 121 -12.81 0.95 15.68
C THR A 121 -13.66 0.14 14.71
N THR A 122 -13.10 -0.29 13.58
CA THR A 122 -13.78 -1.22 12.66
C THR A 122 -13.24 -2.63 12.80
N VAL A 123 -14.06 -3.61 12.45
CA VAL A 123 -13.66 -5.03 12.44
C VAL A 123 -12.42 -5.25 11.56
N GLY A 124 -12.36 -4.63 10.38
CA GLY A 124 -11.20 -4.71 9.50
C GLY A 124 -9.92 -4.15 10.11
N ARG A 125 -10.01 -3.01 10.83
CA ARG A 125 -8.86 -2.44 11.56
C ARG A 125 -8.43 -3.35 12.71
N ALA A 126 -9.37 -3.91 13.44
CA ALA A 126 -9.10 -4.86 14.52
C ALA A 126 -8.37 -6.11 13.99
N TYR A 127 -8.85 -6.66 12.88
CA TYR A 127 -8.26 -7.82 12.21
C TYR A 127 -6.82 -7.56 11.75
N ILE A 128 -6.59 -6.44 11.06
CA ILE A 128 -5.25 -6.08 10.57
C ILE A 128 -4.31 -5.76 11.73
N ASN A 129 -4.76 -5.05 12.77
CA ASN A 129 -3.96 -4.80 13.97
C ASN A 129 -3.55 -6.10 14.66
N TYR A 130 -4.49 -7.03 14.80
CA TYR A 130 -4.20 -8.34 15.37
C TYR A 130 -3.16 -9.07 14.52
N LEU A 131 -3.45 -9.29 13.25
CA LEU A 131 -2.67 -10.19 12.40
C LEU A 131 -1.31 -9.59 12.05
N LEU A 132 -1.23 -8.29 11.74
CA LEU A 132 0.02 -7.65 11.33
C LEU A 132 0.81 -7.01 12.46
N LEU A 133 0.23 -6.67 13.61
CA LEU A 133 0.98 -5.95 14.66
C LEU A 133 1.03 -6.72 15.97
N SER A 134 -0.11 -7.15 16.48
CA SER A 134 -0.18 -7.90 17.74
C SER A 134 0.49 -9.26 17.65
N VAL A 135 0.24 -10.03 16.59
CA VAL A 135 0.81 -11.38 16.43
C VAL A 135 2.34 -11.37 16.29
N PRO A 136 2.94 -10.58 15.39
CA PRO A 136 4.39 -10.56 15.24
C PRO A 136 5.11 -9.75 16.34
N PHE A 137 4.51 -8.66 16.82
CA PHE A 137 5.20 -7.66 17.65
C PHE A 137 4.66 -7.51 19.07
N GLY A 138 3.58 -8.20 19.43
CA GLY A 138 2.97 -8.09 20.76
C GLY A 138 2.62 -6.63 21.09
N LYS A 139 3.25 -6.10 22.13
CA LYS A 139 3.06 -4.70 22.61
C LYS A 139 4.03 -3.69 21.97
N THR A 140 5.00 -4.14 21.19
CA THR A 140 6.08 -3.28 20.66
C THR A 140 5.57 -2.23 19.68
N VAL A 141 4.50 -2.54 18.93
CA VAL A 141 3.82 -1.60 18.04
C VAL A 141 2.42 -1.36 18.57
N PRO A 142 2.06 -0.14 18.99
CA PRO A 142 0.75 0.14 19.56
C PRO A 142 -0.37 -0.05 18.51
N TYR A 143 -1.59 -0.25 19.00
CA TYR A 143 -2.77 -0.32 18.14
C TYR A 143 -2.90 0.96 17.29
N ILE A 144 -3.10 0.78 15.98
CA ILE A 144 -3.28 1.86 15.02
C ILE A 144 -4.77 1.96 14.66
N ASN A 145 -5.47 2.95 15.23
CA ASN A 145 -6.86 3.29 14.85
C ASN A 145 -6.90 4.37 13.75
N ALA A 146 -6.21 4.11 12.66
CA ALA A 146 -6.15 5.00 11.49
C ALA A 146 -6.07 4.17 10.21
N GLU A 147 -6.13 4.84 9.06
CA GLU A 147 -5.88 4.19 7.77
C GLU A 147 -4.44 3.63 7.75
N MET A 148 -4.34 2.29 7.70
CA MET A 148 -3.05 1.60 7.57
C MET A 148 -2.58 1.65 6.13
N ASN A 149 -1.82 2.72 5.83
CA ASN A 149 -1.20 2.95 4.53
C ASN A 149 0.32 2.76 4.61
N LYS A 150 1.03 3.19 3.56
CA LYS A 150 2.50 3.12 3.46
C LYS A 150 3.26 3.74 4.64
N LYS A 151 2.61 4.56 5.48
CA LYS A 151 3.19 5.16 6.69
C LYS A 151 3.53 4.14 7.79
N ILE A 152 2.99 2.91 7.74
CA ILE A 152 3.36 1.86 8.69
C ILE A 152 4.77 1.31 8.43
N VAL A 153 5.23 1.34 7.18
CA VAL A 153 6.54 0.80 6.79
C VAL A 153 7.70 1.58 7.46
N PRO A 154 7.71 2.93 7.48
CA PRO A 154 8.69 3.69 8.27
C PRO A 154 8.71 3.31 9.75
N LEU A 155 7.55 3.13 10.38
CA LEU A 155 7.44 2.76 11.80
C LEU A 155 8.07 1.39 12.09
N ILE A 156 7.78 0.39 11.26
CA ILE A 156 8.37 -0.94 11.39
C ILE A 156 9.87 -0.89 11.09
N LYS A 157 10.29 -0.17 10.04
CA LYS A 157 11.71 0.00 9.68
C LYS A 157 12.52 0.58 10.84
N GLU A 158 12.00 1.62 11.49
CA GLU A 158 12.65 2.26 12.64
C GLU A 158 12.86 1.26 13.78
N LYS A 159 11.82 0.48 14.12
CA LYS A 159 11.87 -0.54 15.18
C LYS A 159 12.78 -1.72 14.85
N VAL A 160 12.94 -2.05 13.58
CA VAL A 160 13.94 -3.04 13.14
C VAL A 160 15.36 -2.47 13.29
N LEU A 161 15.56 -1.20 12.93
CA LEU A 161 16.88 -0.54 13.08
C LEU A 161 17.28 -0.30 14.54
N SER A 162 16.32 -0.03 15.43
CA SER A 162 16.54 0.06 16.88
C SER A 162 16.70 -1.31 17.56
N GLN A 163 16.46 -2.41 16.83
CA GLN A 163 16.44 -3.79 17.33
C GLN A 163 15.30 -4.11 18.30
N ASP A 164 14.24 -3.29 18.35
CA ASP A 164 13.01 -3.58 19.08
C ASP A 164 12.18 -4.69 18.39
N ILE A 165 12.37 -4.86 17.09
CA ILE A 165 11.80 -5.94 16.28
C ILE A 165 12.93 -6.82 15.76
N THR A 166 12.85 -8.11 16.07
CA THR A 166 13.80 -9.13 15.60
C THR A 166 13.44 -9.65 14.19
N VAL A 167 14.42 -10.23 13.49
CA VAL A 167 14.20 -10.86 12.18
C VAL A 167 13.12 -11.95 12.20
N PRO A 168 13.06 -12.87 13.20
CA PRO A 168 11.96 -13.84 13.28
C PRO A 168 10.57 -13.20 13.46
N GLN A 169 10.46 -12.11 14.21
CA GLN A 169 9.20 -11.38 14.34
C GLN A 169 8.80 -10.73 13.01
N PHE A 170 9.76 -10.17 12.28
CA PHE A 170 9.53 -9.61 10.96
C PHE A 170 9.12 -10.68 9.92
N ASP A 171 9.69 -11.89 9.98
CA ASP A 171 9.27 -13.02 9.13
C ASP A 171 7.80 -13.41 9.38
N ILE A 172 7.34 -13.41 10.64
CA ILE A 172 5.92 -13.62 10.97
C ILE A 172 5.06 -12.50 10.38
N TYR A 173 5.51 -11.25 10.47
CA TYR A 173 4.83 -10.10 9.84
C TYR A 173 4.70 -10.28 8.33
N GLU A 174 5.77 -10.65 7.63
CA GLU A 174 5.74 -10.86 6.18
C GLU A 174 4.85 -12.02 5.77
N LYS A 175 4.87 -13.15 6.50
CA LYS A 175 3.97 -14.28 6.26
C LYS A 175 2.51 -13.88 6.42
N ASN A 176 2.20 -13.12 7.46
CA ASN A 176 0.85 -12.60 7.71
C ASN A 176 0.42 -11.58 6.66
N LEU A 177 1.33 -10.69 6.23
CA LEU A 177 1.08 -9.74 5.15
C LEU A 177 0.81 -10.46 3.82
N ASN A 178 1.59 -11.50 3.52
CA ASN A 178 1.37 -12.36 2.36
C ASN A 178 0.02 -13.06 2.43
N PHE A 179 -0.37 -13.61 3.58
CA PHE A 179 -1.68 -14.24 3.77
C PHE A 179 -2.84 -13.27 3.47
N ILE A 180 -2.80 -12.04 4.02
CA ILE A 180 -3.83 -11.03 3.73
C ILE A 180 -3.81 -10.63 2.25
N SER A 181 -2.62 -10.45 1.67
CA SER A 181 -2.48 -10.03 0.27
C SER A 181 -3.01 -11.07 -0.72
N HIS A 182 -2.95 -12.35 -0.35
CA HIS A 182 -3.49 -13.48 -1.14
C HIS A 182 -4.93 -13.83 -0.80
N SER A 183 -5.60 -13.04 0.04
CA SER A 183 -7.02 -13.21 0.34
C SER A 183 -7.85 -11.96 -0.04
N PRO A 184 -7.75 -11.48 -1.29
CA PRO A 184 -8.45 -10.26 -1.73
C PRO A 184 -9.97 -10.39 -1.69
N GLU A 185 -10.51 -11.62 -1.73
CA GLU A 185 -11.95 -11.88 -1.68
C GLU A 185 -12.63 -11.35 -0.41
N PHE A 186 -11.87 -11.06 0.65
CA PHE A 186 -12.40 -10.54 1.92
C PHE A 186 -12.69 -9.04 1.92
N VAL A 187 -11.94 -8.29 1.12
CA VAL A 187 -11.85 -6.83 1.31
C VAL A 187 -11.88 -6.04 0.00
N SER A 188 -11.61 -6.69 -1.13
CA SER A 188 -11.37 -6.05 -2.43
C SER A 188 -12.35 -6.52 -3.51
N VAL A 189 -13.65 -6.36 -3.28
CA VAL A 189 -14.62 -6.40 -4.38
C VAL A 189 -14.28 -5.25 -5.31
N ASN A 190 -13.80 -5.56 -6.51
CA ASN A 190 -13.32 -4.56 -7.48
C ASN A 190 -14.12 -4.55 -8.79
N LEU A 191 -15.00 -5.53 -8.98
CA LEU A 191 -15.84 -5.69 -10.16
C LEU A 191 -17.29 -5.97 -9.73
N THR A 192 -18.16 -5.02 -10.07
CA THR A 192 -19.62 -5.14 -10.05
C THR A 192 -20.18 -4.84 -11.45
N PRO A 193 -21.43 -5.23 -11.75
CA PRO A 193 -22.10 -4.82 -12.98
C PRO A 193 -22.10 -3.30 -13.19
N LYS A 194 -22.23 -2.51 -12.10
CA LYS A 194 -22.19 -1.04 -12.16
C LYS A 194 -20.77 -0.52 -12.44
N SER A 195 -19.74 -1.18 -11.92
CA SER A 195 -18.34 -0.82 -12.10
C SER A 195 -17.84 -1.04 -13.53
N ILE A 196 -18.36 -2.02 -14.27
CA ILE A 196 -17.86 -2.32 -15.63
C ILE A 196 -18.38 -1.33 -16.69
N VAL A 197 -19.36 -0.50 -16.32
CA VAL A 197 -19.91 0.59 -17.13
C VAL A 197 -19.65 1.95 -16.47
N THR A 198 -20.10 3.03 -17.12
CA THR A 198 -20.08 4.38 -16.57
C THR A 198 -21.50 4.98 -16.56
N ASN A 199 -21.65 6.20 -16.05
CA ASN A 199 -22.90 6.92 -16.08
C ASN A 199 -23.41 7.06 -17.52
N PRO A 200 -24.65 6.64 -17.84
CA PRO A 200 -25.20 6.68 -19.20
C PRO A 200 -25.20 8.07 -19.86
N LYS A 201 -25.12 9.15 -19.08
CA LYS A 201 -25.05 10.53 -19.59
C LYS A 201 -23.65 10.97 -20.03
N VAL A 202 -22.61 10.16 -19.79
CA VAL A 202 -21.21 10.51 -20.14
C VAL A 202 -21.06 10.86 -21.63
N PRO A 203 -21.60 10.08 -22.61
CA PRO A 203 -21.46 10.43 -24.02
C PRO A 203 -22.06 11.81 -24.37
N GLU A 204 -23.21 12.14 -23.78
CA GLU A 204 -23.88 13.44 -23.97
C GLU A 204 -23.04 14.59 -23.38
N VAL A 205 -22.62 14.45 -22.13
CA VAL A 205 -21.81 15.45 -21.42
C VAL A 205 -20.46 15.66 -22.12
N ARG A 206 -19.81 14.57 -22.56
CA ARG A 206 -18.57 14.63 -23.34
C ARG A 206 -18.77 15.41 -24.64
N ALA A 207 -19.81 15.09 -25.42
CA ALA A 207 -20.10 15.78 -26.68
C ALA A 207 -20.37 17.28 -26.46
N LYS A 208 -21.05 17.64 -25.37
CA LYS A 208 -21.29 19.04 -24.98
C LYS A 208 -19.97 19.76 -24.64
N LEU A 209 -19.15 19.18 -23.76
CA LEU A 209 -17.86 19.76 -23.36
C LEU A 209 -16.91 19.93 -24.54
N LEU A 210 -16.85 18.96 -25.46
CA LEU A 210 -16.02 19.06 -26.66
C LEU A 210 -16.46 20.19 -27.60
N LYS A 211 -17.76 20.52 -27.64
CA LYS A 211 -18.28 21.67 -28.40
C LYS A 211 -17.97 22.99 -27.70
N GLU A 212 -18.20 23.07 -26.39
CA GLU A 212 -17.94 24.27 -25.59
C GLU A 212 -16.47 24.69 -25.61
N HIS A 213 -15.56 23.71 -25.60
CA HIS A 213 -14.11 23.92 -25.58
C HIS A 213 -13.45 23.76 -26.96
N ALA A 214 -14.20 23.75 -28.06
CA ALA A 214 -13.68 23.42 -29.39
C ALA A 214 -12.54 24.35 -29.85
N GLU A 215 -12.65 25.66 -29.60
CA GLU A 215 -11.62 26.63 -29.98
C GLU A 215 -10.36 26.52 -29.11
N GLU A 216 -10.51 26.22 -27.83
CA GLU A 216 -9.38 25.97 -26.93
C GLU A 216 -8.63 24.70 -27.34
N ILE A 217 -9.36 23.64 -27.70
CA ILE A 217 -8.79 22.39 -28.22
C ILE A 217 -8.01 22.65 -29.51
N LYS A 218 -8.57 23.42 -30.46
CA LYS A 218 -7.89 23.77 -31.72
C LYS A 218 -6.61 24.57 -31.50
N ARG A 219 -6.57 25.41 -30.47
CA ARG A 219 -5.36 26.16 -30.08
C ARG A 219 -4.33 25.34 -29.31
N GLY A 220 -4.61 24.06 -29.02
CA GLY A 220 -3.71 23.20 -28.25
C GLY A 220 -3.71 23.51 -26.75
N ASP A 221 -4.79 24.08 -26.19
CA ASP A 221 -4.88 24.37 -24.75
C ASP A 221 -5.03 23.08 -23.92
N VAL A 222 -3.88 22.60 -23.43
CA VAL A 222 -3.79 21.38 -22.60
C VAL A 222 -4.55 21.52 -21.27
N ILE A 223 -4.70 22.75 -20.74
CA ILE A 223 -5.44 23.00 -19.50
C ILE A 223 -6.93 22.78 -19.76
N ALA A 224 -7.47 23.33 -20.85
CA ALA A 224 -8.86 23.11 -21.24
C ALA A 224 -9.15 21.62 -21.47
N MET A 225 -8.28 20.92 -22.20
CA MET A 225 -8.40 19.47 -22.43
C MET A 225 -8.41 18.67 -21.12
N THR A 226 -7.55 19.02 -20.16
CA THR A 226 -7.47 18.36 -18.85
C THR A 226 -8.70 18.66 -17.98
N LYS A 227 -9.29 19.86 -18.08
CA LYS A 227 -10.55 20.21 -17.41
C LYS A 227 -11.70 19.31 -17.88
N ILE A 228 -11.79 19.03 -19.19
CA ILE A 228 -12.80 18.12 -19.75
C ILE A 228 -12.63 16.72 -19.16
N THR A 229 -11.41 16.17 -19.20
CA THR A 229 -11.12 14.83 -18.64
C THR A 229 -11.48 14.76 -17.15
N ASN A 230 -11.07 15.74 -16.35
CA ASN A 230 -11.37 15.77 -14.92
C ASN A 230 -12.88 15.86 -14.65
N LYS A 231 -13.63 16.66 -15.43
CA LYS A 231 -15.09 16.76 -15.26
C LYS A 231 -15.79 15.42 -15.49
N LEU A 232 -15.36 14.66 -16.51
CA LEU A 232 -15.89 13.32 -16.77
C LEU A 232 -15.47 12.32 -15.69
N VAL A 233 -14.23 12.40 -15.19
CA VAL A 233 -13.74 11.54 -14.10
C VAL A 233 -14.54 11.77 -12.81
N GLU A 234 -14.84 13.02 -12.44
CA GLU A 234 -15.65 13.31 -11.26
C GLU A 234 -17.09 12.77 -11.40
N MET A 235 -17.64 12.79 -12.62
CA MET A 235 -18.94 12.18 -12.91
C MET A 235 -18.91 10.63 -12.76
N ASP A 236 -17.82 9.98 -13.15
CA ASP A 236 -17.62 8.52 -12.97
C ASP A 236 -17.39 8.15 -11.50
N LYS A 237 -16.71 9.00 -10.73
CA LYS A 237 -16.56 8.82 -9.28
C LYS A 237 -17.90 8.90 -8.56
N GLU A 238 -18.71 9.93 -8.86
CA GLU A 238 -20.04 10.08 -8.24
C GLU A 238 -20.98 8.94 -8.65
N TRP A 239 -20.87 8.44 -9.89
CA TRP A 239 -21.62 7.25 -10.34
C TRP A 239 -21.35 6.00 -9.51
N LEU A 240 -20.12 5.81 -9.05
CA LEU A 240 -19.73 4.62 -8.30
C LEU A 240 -19.77 4.81 -6.79
N LYS A 241 -20.02 6.01 -6.27
CA LYS A 241 -19.84 6.33 -4.84
C LYS A 241 -20.61 5.43 -3.88
N ASP A 242 -21.77 4.92 -4.31
CA ASP A 242 -22.65 3.99 -3.61
C ASP A 242 -22.38 2.50 -3.94
N ASP A 243 -21.47 2.21 -4.87
CA ASP A 243 -21.10 0.85 -5.27
C ASP A 243 -19.97 0.28 -4.39
N ILE A 244 -20.09 -1.00 -4.05
CA ILE A 244 -19.09 -1.69 -3.21
C ILE A 244 -17.68 -1.68 -3.82
N SER A 245 -17.55 -1.62 -5.15
CA SER A 245 -16.24 -1.52 -5.84
C SER A 245 -15.55 -0.18 -5.66
N TYR A 246 -16.28 0.88 -5.29
CA TYR A 246 -15.71 2.22 -5.15
C TYR A 246 -14.61 2.28 -4.11
N ARG A 247 -14.72 1.50 -3.02
CA ARG A 247 -13.67 1.39 -2.00
C ARG A 247 -12.34 0.98 -2.64
N TYR A 248 -12.34 -0.04 -3.48
CA TYR A 248 -11.14 -0.48 -4.19
C TYR A 248 -10.70 0.52 -5.26
N LEU A 249 -11.63 1.02 -6.07
CA LEU A 249 -11.34 1.93 -7.18
C LEU A 249 -10.74 3.25 -6.70
N ASN A 250 -11.26 3.78 -5.59
CA ASN A 250 -10.85 5.05 -5.00
C ASN A 250 -9.45 4.96 -4.34
N LEU A 251 -9.10 3.83 -3.73
CA LEU A 251 -7.74 3.60 -3.20
C LEU A 251 -6.65 3.74 -4.29
N GLN A 252 -7.01 3.50 -5.55
CA GLN A 252 -6.13 3.65 -6.69
C GLN A 252 -6.61 4.73 -7.68
N ALA A 253 -7.29 5.78 -7.19
CA ALA A 253 -8.01 6.72 -8.06
C ALA A 253 -7.17 7.30 -9.20
N LYS A 254 -5.91 7.66 -8.94
CA LYS A 254 -4.98 8.17 -9.97
C LYS A 254 -4.77 7.18 -11.12
N LYS A 255 -4.63 5.89 -10.82
CA LYS A 255 -4.39 4.85 -11.82
C LYS A 255 -5.71 4.41 -12.48
N LEU A 256 -6.73 4.17 -11.66
CA LEU A 256 -7.97 3.58 -12.14
C LEU A 256 -8.89 4.64 -12.75
N PHE A 257 -9.29 5.66 -12.00
CA PHE A 257 -10.19 6.69 -12.53
C PHE A 257 -9.52 7.57 -13.59
N HIS A 258 -8.37 8.17 -13.30
CA HIS A 258 -7.76 9.16 -14.20
C HIS A 258 -7.03 8.57 -15.41
N ASN A 259 -6.78 7.25 -15.46
CA ASN A 259 -6.08 6.62 -16.56
C ASN A 259 -6.91 5.47 -17.15
N SER A 260 -6.93 4.30 -16.52
CA SER A 260 -7.52 3.09 -17.14
C SER A 260 -9.01 3.22 -17.43
N ARG A 261 -9.82 3.65 -16.45
CA ARG A 261 -11.27 3.84 -16.61
C ARG A 261 -11.59 5.03 -17.49
N SER A 262 -10.85 6.13 -17.34
CA SER A 262 -11.02 7.32 -18.20
C SER A 262 -10.85 6.93 -19.67
N LYS A 263 -9.71 6.32 -20.03
CA LYS A 263 -9.45 5.89 -21.42
C LYS A 263 -10.48 4.90 -21.92
N ARG A 264 -10.86 3.92 -21.08
CA ARG A 264 -11.82 2.88 -21.47
C ARG A 264 -13.21 3.44 -21.71
N LEU A 265 -13.78 4.15 -20.72
CA LEU A 265 -15.21 4.45 -20.65
C LEU A 265 -15.56 5.92 -20.92
N LEU A 266 -14.64 6.86 -20.70
CA LEU A 266 -14.93 8.29 -20.68
C LEU A 266 -14.34 9.02 -21.88
N ILE A 267 -13.01 9.14 -21.91
CA ILE A 267 -12.24 9.87 -22.91
C ILE A 267 -10.79 9.41 -22.81
N HIS A 268 -10.10 9.23 -23.94
CA HIS A 268 -8.68 8.89 -23.93
C HIS A 268 -7.84 10.08 -23.44
N GLY A 269 -8.20 11.29 -23.87
CA GLY A 269 -7.71 12.54 -23.31
C GLY A 269 -6.37 12.99 -23.86
N VAL A 270 -5.62 13.71 -23.04
CA VAL A 270 -4.31 14.30 -23.39
C VAL A 270 -3.22 13.23 -23.39
N VAL A 271 -2.52 13.11 -24.51
CA VAL A 271 -1.35 12.21 -24.68
C VAL A 271 -0.14 13.01 -25.11
N LYS A 272 1.06 12.53 -24.76
CA LYS A 272 2.30 13.17 -25.22
C LYS A 272 2.49 12.90 -26.71
N LYS A 273 2.89 13.93 -27.45
CA LYS A 273 3.21 13.78 -28.86
C LYS A 273 4.53 13.02 -29.01
N PHE A 274 4.56 12.04 -29.91
CA PHE A 274 5.72 11.15 -30.06
C PHE A 274 6.97 11.93 -30.49
N GLY A 275 8.05 11.78 -29.72
CA GLY A 275 9.34 12.41 -30.00
C GLY A 275 9.46 13.91 -29.67
N GLU A 276 8.37 14.57 -29.27
CA GLU A 276 8.35 16.00 -28.98
C GLU A 276 8.11 16.26 -27.47
N LYS A 277 9.18 16.57 -26.73
CA LYS A 277 9.05 16.88 -25.29
C LYS A 277 8.26 18.17 -25.10
N GLY A 278 7.20 18.12 -24.29
CA GLY A 278 6.36 19.27 -23.94
C GLY A 278 5.18 19.52 -24.86
N ASN A 279 5.05 18.76 -25.97
CA ASN A 279 3.91 18.83 -26.87
C ASN A 279 2.93 17.69 -26.60
N TYR A 280 1.65 17.97 -26.80
CA TYR A 280 0.56 17.05 -26.46
C TYR A 280 -0.46 16.98 -27.60
N ASP A 281 -0.95 15.76 -27.85
CA ASP A 281 -2.11 15.49 -28.70
C ASP A 281 -3.35 15.24 -27.82
N PHE A 282 -4.53 15.35 -28.43
CA PHE A 282 -5.80 15.14 -27.73
C PHE A 282 -6.67 14.13 -28.47
N ILE A 283 -7.04 13.05 -27.76
CA ILE A 283 -7.90 11.99 -28.29
C ILE A 283 -9.27 12.10 -27.61
N PRO A 284 -10.31 12.61 -28.31
CA PRO A 284 -11.58 13.00 -27.69
C PRO A 284 -12.57 11.83 -27.50
N THR A 285 -12.23 10.62 -27.93
CA THR A 285 -13.06 9.41 -27.79
C THR A 285 -12.51 8.47 -26.72
N SER A 286 -13.34 7.56 -26.23
CA SER A 286 -12.93 6.47 -25.35
C SER A 286 -12.60 5.20 -26.17
N LEU A 287 -12.07 4.17 -25.52
CA LEU A 287 -11.86 2.86 -26.15
C LEU A 287 -13.17 2.11 -26.39
N GLU A 288 -14.22 2.38 -25.59
CA GLU A 288 -15.57 1.83 -25.79
C GLU A 288 -16.20 2.32 -27.10
N ASP A 289 -15.84 3.53 -27.56
CA ASP A 289 -16.28 4.05 -28.86
C ASP A 289 -15.56 3.37 -30.05
N GLY A 290 -14.54 2.56 -29.78
CA GLY A 290 -13.62 2.00 -30.77
C GLY A 290 -12.58 3.01 -31.30
N TYR A 291 -11.58 2.50 -32.00
CA TYR A 291 -10.54 3.32 -32.61
C TYR A 291 -11.09 4.18 -33.76
N GLN A 292 -10.84 5.49 -33.70
CA GLN A 292 -11.25 6.43 -34.73
C GLN A 292 -10.13 6.63 -35.75
N GLN A 293 -10.47 6.63 -37.04
CA GLN A 293 -9.49 6.83 -38.12
C GLN A 293 -8.73 8.17 -37.97
N LYS A 294 -9.41 9.23 -37.51
CA LYS A 294 -8.85 10.57 -37.35
C LYS A 294 -7.82 10.70 -36.22
N THR A 295 -7.89 9.84 -35.20
CA THR A 295 -6.98 9.87 -34.05
C THR A 295 -6.13 8.62 -33.94
N LEU A 296 -6.10 7.82 -35.00
CA LEU A 296 -5.47 6.51 -35.02
C LEU A 296 -3.95 6.65 -34.87
N ALA A 297 -3.36 7.62 -35.58
CA ALA A 297 -1.93 7.88 -35.54
C ALA A 297 -1.47 8.30 -34.15
N GLU A 298 -2.17 9.24 -33.52
CA GLU A 298 -1.93 9.73 -32.16
C GLU A 298 -2.03 8.60 -31.14
N THR A 299 -3.04 7.74 -31.29
CA THR A 299 -3.24 6.58 -30.41
C THR A 299 -2.10 5.57 -30.52
N PHE A 300 -1.69 5.20 -31.75
CA PHE A 300 -0.57 4.27 -31.93
C PHE A 300 0.79 4.89 -31.57
N ASN A 301 0.94 6.20 -31.77
CA ASN A 301 2.12 6.94 -31.34
C ASN A 301 2.30 6.90 -29.82
N GLU A 302 1.23 7.03 -29.04
CA GLU A 302 1.26 6.89 -27.58
C GLU A 302 1.68 5.48 -27.13
N ILE A 303 1.10 4.44 -27.75
CA ILE A 303 1.46 3.04 -27.47
C ILE A 303 2.92 2.76 -27.81
N ARG A 304 3.39 3.30 -28.94
CA ARG A 304 4.79 3.18 -29.38
C ARG A 304 5.73 3.92 -28.45
N ASP A 305 5.37 5.13 -28.00
CA ASP A 305 6.17 5.91 -27.04
C ASP A 305 6.39 5.13 -25.74
N GLY A 306 5.30 4.61 -25.16
CA GLY A 306 5.39 3.81 -23.93
C GLY A 306 6.25 2.56 -24.08
N SER A 307 6.22 1.91 -25.26
CA SER A 307 7.04 0.72 -25.52
C SER A 307 8.51 1.07 -25.79
N TYR A 308 8.79 2.10 -26.59
CA TYR A 308 10.14 2.58 -26.87
C TYR A 308 10.82 3.08 -25.60
N SER A 309 10.12 3.90 -24.81
CA SER A 309 10.62 4.43 -23.55
C SER A 309 10.99 3.29 -22.60
N ARG A 310 10.18 2.22 -22.49
CA ARG A 310 10.51 1.02 -21.68
C ARG A 310 11.86 0.43 -22.04
N SER A 311 12.09 0.20 -23.33
CA SER A 311 13.33 -0.42 -23.80
C SER A 311 14.54 0.50 -23.59
N ARG A 312 14.43 1.77 -24.01
CA ARG A 312 15.54 2.74 -23.95
C ARG A 312 15.93 3.09 -22.51
N GLU A 313 14.95 3.44 -21.69
CA GLU A 313 15.21 3.89 -20.32
C GLU A 313 15.71 2.75 -19.43
N THR A 314 15.27 1.52 -19.69
CA THR A 314 15.81 0.35 -18.98
C THR A 314 17.28 0.12 -19.32
N ALA A 315 17.69 0.32 -20.57
CA ALA A 315 19.09 0.23 -20.97
C ALA A 315 19.96 1.26 -20.24
N LEU A 316 19.49 2.51 -20.15
CA LEU A 316 20.20 3.59 -19.43
C LEU A 316 20.28 3.31 -17.92
N GLY A 317 19.18 2.94 -17.28
CA GLY A 317 19.18 2.58 -15.86
C GLY A 317 20.11 1.40 -15.54
N GLY A 318 20.14 0.40 -16.43
CA GLY A 318 21.04 -0.75 -16.34
C GLY A 318 22.52 -0.39 -16.55
N GLU A 319 22.83 0.54 -17.46
CA GLU A 319 24.19 1.05 -17.65
C GLU A 319 24.70 1.79 -16.40
N ILE A 320 23.89 2.69 -15.84
CA ILE A 320 24.23 3.44 -14.63
C ILE A 320 24.47 2.46 -13.46
N ALA A 321 23.57 1.51 -13.26
CA ALA A 321 23.73 0.45 -12.26
C ALA A 321 25.05 -0.31 -12.43
N LYS A 322 25.39 -0.73 -13.65
CA LYS A 322 26.67 -1.41 -13.94
C LYS A 322 27.88 -0.53 -13.66
N ASN A 323 27.83 0.75 -14.02
CA ASN A 323 28.93 1.68 -13.80
C ASN A 323 29.15 1.95 -12.30
N LEU A 324 28.07 2.16 -11.54
CA LEU A 324 28.13 2.30 -10.08
C LEU A 324 28.70 1.03 -9.43
N LEU A 325 28.24 -0.15 -9.84
CA LEU A 325 28.78 -1.42 -9.33
C LEU A 325 30.27 -1.55 -9.62
N ARG A 326 30.76 -1.18 -10.82
CA ARG A 326 32.21 -1.22 -11.15
C ARG A 326 33.04 -0.28 -10.28
N VAL A 327 32.54 0.94 -10.02
CA VAL A 327 33.23 1.93 -9.19
C VAL A 327 33.29 1.48 -7.72
N PHE A 328 32.18 0.96 -7.21
CA PHE A 328 32.04 0.65 -5.79
C PHE A 328 32.32 -0.82 -5.42
N GLN A 329 32.64 -1.70 -6.38
CA GLN A 329 32.78 -3.15 -6.17
C GLN A 329 33.76 -3.51 -5.04
N ASN A 330 34.89 -2.80 -4.97
CA ASN A 330 35.93 -3.01 -3.96
C ASN A 330 35.80 -2.08 -2.75
N THR A 331 34.75 -1.26 -2.72
CA THR A 331 34.53 -0.29 -1.65
C THR A 331 33.77 -0.94 -0.50
N ARG A 332 34.38 -0.91 0.68
CA ARG A 332 33.84 -1.52 1.90
C ARG A 332 34.11 -0.69 3.14
N ILE A 333 33.38 -0.97 4.20
CA ILE A 333 33.70 -0.47 5.54
C ILE A 333 34.74 -1.39 6.17
N VAL A 334 35.86 -0.82 6.61
CA VAL A 334 37.04 -1.56 7.11
C VAL A 334 37.30 -1.38 8.59
N MET A 335 36.71 -0.36 9.23
CA MET A 335 36.98 -0.05 10.64
C MET A 335 35.84 0.75 11.28
N GLU A 336 35.90 0.91 12.61
CA GLU A 336 34.90 1.68 13.36
C GLU A 336 35.03 3.19 13.12
N ASN A 337 36.17 3.78 13.48
CA ASN A 337 36.42 5.22 13.40
C ASN A 337 37.82 5.50 12.86
N CYS A 338 37.92 6.25 11.76
CA CYS A 338 39.21 6.63 11.18
C CYS A 338 39.91 7.80 11.91
N GLY A 339 39.25 8.42 12.89
CA GLY A 339 39.83 9.51 13.71
C GLY A 339 39.92 10.87 13.02
N THR A 340 39.42 11.02 11.78
CA THR A 340 39.40 12.33 11.10
C THR A 340 38.64 13.38 11.92
N LYS A 341 39.20 14.58 12.00
CA LYS A 341 38.57 15.76 12.61
C LYS A 341 37.89 16.68 11.59
N LYS A 342 38.06 16.39 10.29
CA LYS A 342 37.38 17.12 9.22
C LYS A 342 35.90 16.75 9.22
N TYR A 343 35.06 17.73 8.90
CA TYR A 343 33.61 17.60 8.89
C TYR A 343 33.02 18.39 7.73
N LEU A 344 31.78 18.03 7.37
CA LEU A 344 30.93 18.76 6.45
C LEU A 344 29.94 19.59 7.28
N PRO A 345 29.94 20.93 7.20
CA PRO A 345 28.88 21.72 7.82
C PRO A 345 27.56 21.43 7.09
N VAL A 346 26.54 21.02 7.83
CA VAL A 346 25.21 20.72 7.29
C VAL A 346 24.19 21.47 8.13
N GLU A 347 23.39 22.31 7.48
CA GLU A 347 22.21 22.91 8.10
C GLU A 347 21.11 21.85 8.23
N VAL A 348 20.68 21.60 9.46
CA VAL A 348 19.61 20.63 9.74
C VAL A 348 18.30 21.36 9.84
N THR A 349 17.36 21.02 8.97
CA THR A 349 16.02 21.61 8.91
C THR A 349 14.95 20.54 9.20
N PRO A 350 13.71 20.93 9.54
CA PRO A 350 12.61 19.97 9.71
C PRO A 350 12.37 19.08 8.47
N GLU A 351 12.73 19.57 7.28
CA GLU A 351 12.58 18.86 6.01
C GLU A 351 13.65 17.77 5.80
N ASN A 352 14.89 18.01 6.24
CA ASN A 352 16.02 17.12 5.94
C ASN A 352 16.47 16.24 7.12
N VAL A 353 16.05 16.52 8.35
CA VAL A 353 16.55 15.84 9.57
C VAL A 353 16.38 14.32 9.50
N LYS A 354 15.30 13.86 8.86
CA LYS A 354 15.00 12.42 8.69
C LYS A 354 15.99 11.72 7.76
N ASP A 355 16.48 12.40 6.73
CA ASP A 355 17.48 11.86 5.81
C ASP A 355 18.88 11.77 6.46
N LEU A 356 19.05 12.50 7.57
CA LEU A 356 20.28 12.50 8.38
C LEU A 356 20.25 11.50 9.53
N PHE A 357 19.17 10.73 9.70
CA PHE A 357 19.09 9.72 10.77
C PHE A 357 20.24 8.72 10.68
N TYR A 358 20.80 8.41 11.84
CA TYR A 358 21.99 7.57 12.06
C TYR A 358 23.30 8.11 11.46
N ARG A 359 23.33 9.37 10.99
CA ARG A 359 24.59 10.07 10.70
C ARG A 359 25.23 10.57 11.99
N ASN A 360 26.55 10.65 11.98
CA ASN A 360 27.33 11.10 13.14
C ASN A 360 27.81 12.53 12.94
N TYR A 361 27.74 13.37 13.96
CA TYR A 361 28.27 14.72 13.97
C TYR A 361 29.22 14.92 15.15
N ILE A 362 30.09 15.93 15.04
CA ILE A 362 30.95 16.39 16.13
C ILE A 362 30.16 17.45 16.90
N ALA A 363 29.84 17.18 18.16
CA ALA A 363 29.15 18.10 19.04
C ALA A 363 30.11 19.22 19.51
N THR A 364 29.55 20.26 20.12
CA THR A 364 30.31 21.43 20.63
C THR A 364 31.35 21.07 21.69
N ASP A 365 31.11 19.99 22.45
CA ASP A 365 32.04 19.42 23.43
C ASP A 365 33.16 18.56 22.80
N GLY A 366 33.19 18.45 21.47
CA GLY A 366 34.15 17.64 20.72
C GLY A 366 33.81 16.14 20.67
N THR A 367 32.72 15.70 21.31
CA THR A 367 32.28 14.31 21.28
C THR A 367 31.54 13.98 19.98
N ILE A 368 31.55 12.71 19.59
CA ILE A 368 30.84 12.23 18.42
C ILE A 368 29.45 11.77 18.86
N LYS A 369 28.41 12.39 18.32
CA LYS A 369 27.01 12.03 18.58
C LYS A 369 26.34 11.56 17.30
N THR A 370 25.33 10.71 17.43
CA THR A 370 24.52 10.18 16.31
C THR A 370 23.17 10.86 16.32
N ILE A 371 22.67 11.28 15.15
CA ILE A 371 21.28 11.74 15.02
C ILE A 371 20.37 10.52 15.07
N THR A 372 19.37 10.55 15.93
CA THR A 372 18.36 9.50 16.05
C THR A 372 16.97 10.12 16.07
N PRO A 373 15.90 9.36 15.80
CA PRO A 373 14.54 9.87 15.88
C PRO A 373 14.21 10.56 17.22
N GLU A 374 14.77 10.06 18.32
CA GLU A 374 14.53 10.59 19.68
C GLU A 374 15.21 11.94 19.92
N ASN A 375 16.36 12.19 19.29
CA ASN A 375 17.10 13.44 19.46
C ASN A 375 16.96 14.43 18.29
N ALA A 376 16.25 14.04 17.22
CA ALA A 376 16.06 14.84 16.01
C ALA A 376 15.62 16.28 16.30
N LYS A 377 14.58 16.46 17.13
CA LYS A 377 14.09 17.79 17.54
C LYS A 377 15.13 18.67 18.22
N SER A 378 16.07 18.06 18.93
CA SER A 378 17.12 18.80 19.65
C SER A 378 18.21 19.34 18.72
N VAL A 379 18.29 18.81 17.49
CA VAL A 379 19.29 19.18 16.48
C VAL A 379 18.71 19.92 15.28
N GLU A 380 17.38 20.06 15.20
CA GLU A 380 16.69 20.88 14.18
C GLU A 380 17.09 22.36 14.29
N ASN A 381 17.12 23.03 13.12
CA ASN A 381 17.50 24.42 12.91
C ASN A 381 18.91 24.76 13.42
N LYS A 382 19.82 23.78 13.39
CA LYS A 382 21.22 23.94 13.77
C LYS A 382 22.13 23.55 12.61
N THR A 383 23.26 24.24 12.49
CA THR A 383 24.36 23.77 11.64
C THR A 383 25.21 22.77 12.41
N LEU A 384 25.27 21.54 11.93
CA LEU A 384 26.05 20.47 12.55
C LEU A 384 27.34 20.19 11.77
N HIS A 385 28.41 19.89 12.50
CA HIS A 385 29.68 19.41 11.95
C HIS A 385 29.61 17.91 11.65
N MET A 386 29.01 17.56 10.52
CA MET A 386 28.70 16.18 10.14
C MET A 386 29.96 15.41 9.73
N ARG A 387 30.08 14.16 10.20
CA ARG A 387 31.06 13.21 9.68
C ARG A 387 30.62 12.77 8.29
N SER A 388 31.57 12.76 7.35
CA SER A 388 31.31 12.50 5.95
C SER A 388 32.34 11.53 5.36
N PRO A 389 31.94 10.61 4.46
CA PRO A 389 32.88 9.79 3.72
C PRO A 389 33.89 10.61 2.91
N LEU A 390 33.52 11.81 2.47
CA LEU A 390 34.40 12.74 1.73
C LEU A 390 35.71 13.06 2.46
N TYR A 391 35.70 13.00 3.79
CA TYR A 391 36.86 13.31 4.63
C TYR A 391 37.39 12.10 5.40
N CYS A 392 36.94 10.89 5.04
CA CYS A 392 37.38 9.68 5.70
C CYS A 392 38.84 9.37 5.31
N ILE A 393 39.66 9.07 6.30
CA ILE A 393 41.09 8.76 6.12
C ILE A 393 41.39 7.25 6.30
N ALA A 394 40.36 6.41 6.29
CA ALA A 394 40.54 4.97 6.36
C ALA A 394 41.25 4.46 5.09
N LYS A 395 42.22 3.56 5.24
CA LYS A 395 42.93 2.96 4.10
C LYS A 395 42.17 1.75 3.59
N GLY A 396 41.97 1.67 2.27
CA GLY A 396 41.31 0.53 1.62
C GLY A 396 39.80 0.44 1.85
N GLY A 397 39.15 1.56 2.20
CA GLY A 397 37.70 1.63 2.41
C GLY A 397 37.28 2.82 3.28
N TYR A 398 36.17 2.67 3.99
CA TYR A 398 35.59 3.69 4.88
C TYR A 398 35.44 3.19 6.32
N CYS A 399 35.13 4.09 7.25
CA CYS A 399 34.78 3.73 8.63
C CYS A 399 33.28 3.93 8.91
N TYR A 400 32.73 3.17 9.86
CA TYR A 400 31.33 3.30 10.29
C TYR A 400 31.00 4.72 10.78
N THR A 401 31.91 5.38 11.48
CA THR A 401 31.69 6.74 11.96
C THR A 401 31.44 7.75 10.83
N CYS A 402 32.15 7.65 9.70
CA CYS A 402 32.02 8.60 8.59
C CYS A 402 30.88 8.25 7.63
N MET A 403 30.61 6.97 7.41
CA MET A 403 29.49 6.52 6.58
C MET A 403 28.13 6.69 7.26
N GLY A 404 28.11 6.59 8.60
CA GLY A 404 26.89 6.56 9.40
C GLY A 404 26.70 5.20 10.09
N LYS A 405 26.03 5.23 11.24
CA LYS A 405 25.82 4.06 12.09
C LYS A 405 24.83 3.06 11.49
N VAL A 406 24.03 3.47 10.51
CA VAL A 406 23.07 2.59 9.82
C VAL A 406 23.74 1.33 9.25
N PHE A 407 24.92 1.46 8.62
CA PHE A 407 25.67 0.33 8.09
C PHE A 407 26.16 -0.64 9.17
N LYS A 408 26.39 -0.15 10.39
CA LYS A 408 26.74 -1.00 11.53
C LYS A 408 25.51 -1.74 12.04
N LEU A 409 24.38 -1.06 12.15
CA LEU A 409 23.11 -1.63 12.60
C LEU A 409 22.61 -2.72 11.64
N THR A 410 22.78 -2.53 10.34
CA THR A 410 22.38 -3.50 9.32
C THR A 410 23.42 -4.60 9.06
N GLY A 411 24.61 -4.52 9.68
CA GLY A 411 25.72 -5.44 9.40
C GLY A 411 26.31 -5.30 7.99
N GLN A 412 25.94 -4.26 7.24
CA GLN A 412 26.38 -4.05 5.86
C GLN A 412 27.81 -3.50 5.82
N LYS A 413 28.73 -4.26 5.22
CA LYS A 413 30.12 -3.84 4.96
C LYS A 413 30.39 -3.45 3.51
N ALA A 414 29.77 -4.14 2.56
CA ALA A 414 29.92 -3.84 1.14
C ALA A 414 29.05 -2.64 0.75
N LEU A 415 29.64 -1.64 0.10
CA LEU A 415 28.92 -0.42 -0.28
C LEU A 415 28.30 -0.50 -1.69
N ALA A 416 28.81 -1.40 -2.54
CA ALA A 416 28.31 -1.56 -3.91
C ALA A 416 26.79 -1.78 -3.99
N SER A 417 26.21 -2.55 -3.06
CA SER A 417 24.77 -2.80 -3.02
C SER A 417 23.94 -1.58 -2.61
N ALA A 418 24.45 -0.74 -1.70
CA ALA A 418 23.79 0.51 -1.31
C ALA A 418 23.81 1.52 -2.47
N GLU A 419 24.94 1.67 -3.15
CA GLU A 419 25.07 2.63 -4.26
C GLU A 419 24.23 2.22 -5.49
N ASN A 420 24.01 0.92 -5.70
CA ASN A 420 23.15 0.42 -6.78
C ASN A 420 21.66 0.84 -6.62
N GLU A 421 21.26 1.32 -5.45
CA GLU A 421 19.93 1.90 -5.22
C GLU A 421 19.70 3.15 -6.08
N ILE A 422 20.75 3.93 -6.40
CA ILE A 422 20.67 5.10 -7.28
C ILE A 422 20.23 4.68 -8.67
N GLY A 423 20.91 3.68 -9.27
CA GLY A 423 20.55 3.14 -10.58
C GLY A 423 19.14 2.56 -10.61
N SER A 424 18.78 1.84 -9.54
CA SER A 424 17.42 1.26 -9.37
C SER A 424 16.34 2.34 -9.25
N THR A 425 16.65 3.46 -8.61
CA THR A 425 15.73 4.61 -8.47
C THR A 425 15.53 5.33 -9.79
N ILE A 426 16.61 5.59 -10.54
CA ILE A 426 16.54 6.18 -11.88
C ILE A 426 15.70 5.30 -12.81
N LEU A 427 15.97 4.00 -12.83
CA LEU A 427 15.17 3.03 -13.58
C LEU A 427 13.69 3.12 -13.20
N SER A 428 13.38 3.12 -11.91
CA SER A 428 12.01 3.20 -11.39
C SER A 428 11.31 4.51 -11.77
N LEU A 429 12.03 5.64 -11.79
CA LEU A 429 11.51 6.94 -12.21
C LEU A 429 11.17 6.94 -13.70
N SER A 430 12.06 6.42 -14.53
CA SER A 430 11.78 6.30 -15.96
C SER A 430 10.59 5.37 -16.23
N MET A 431 10.50 4.21 -15.55
CA MET A 431 9.35 3.30 -15.65
C MET A 431 8.02 3.97 -15.29
N LYS A 432 8.00 4.84 -14.28
CA LYS A 432 6.79 5.58 -13.87
C LYS A 432 6.36 6.62 -14.90
N SER A 433 7.29 7.21 -15.65
CA SER A 433 7.00 8.24 -16.66
C SER A 433 6.23 7.70 -17.88
N MET A 434 6.10 6.38 -18.03
CA MET A 434 5.49 5.73 -19.21
C MET A 434 3.97 5.65 -19.15
N HIS A 435 3.41 5.64 -17.94
CA HIS A 435 1.98 5.46 -17.71
C HIS A 435 1.25 6.75 -17.34
N THR A 436 1.93 7.88 -17.29
CA THR A 436 1.31 9.17 -16.98
C THR A 436 0.67 9.74 -18.25
N SER A 437 -0.58 9.37 -18.46
CA SER A 437 -1.51 10.10 -19.35
C SER A 437 -1.99 11.34 -18.61
N GLY A 438 -2.09 12.48 -19.31
CA GLY A 438 -2.39 13.78 -18.70
C GLY A 438 -1.15 14.59 -18.30
N ALA A 439 -1.36 15.90 -18.18
CA ALA A 439 -0.37 16.84 -17.70
C ALA A 439 -0.75 17.30 -16.28
N THR A 440 0.22 17.32 -15.37
CA THR A 440 0.06 17.97 -14.06
C THR A 440 0.59 19.38 -14.20
N PHE A 441 -0.25 20.36 -13.89
CA PHE A 441 0.13 21.76 -13.94
C PHE A 441 0.44 22.25 -12.53
N THR A 442 1.54 22.98 -12.39
CA THR A 442 1.87 23.73 -11.19
C THR A 442 1.85 25.21 -11.55
N THR A 443 1.10 26.01 -10.79
CA THR A 443 1.18 27.46 -10.90
C THR A 443 2.42 27.92 -10.15
N LEU A 444 3.43 28.39 -10.87
CA LEU A 444 4.57 29.07 -10.28
C LEU A 444 4.12 30.48 -9.90
N LYS A 445 4.18 30.82 -8.61
CA LYS A 445 3.88 32.17 -8.13
C LYS A 445 5.10 33.08 -8.19
N ASP A 446 6.26 32.49 -7.97
CA ASP A 446 7.57 33.14 -8.07
C ASP A 446 8.51 32.18 -8.81
N LEU A 447 9.25 32.70 -9.80
CA LEU A 447 10.19 31.91 -10.57
C LEU A 447 11.50 31.70 -9.79
N ASP A 448 11.84 32.64 -8.91
CA ASP A 448 13.10 32.68 -8.18
C ASP A 448 13.17 31.56 -7.11
N GLU A 449 12.01 31.03 -6.69
CA GLU A 449 11.93 29.84 -5.83
C GLU A 449 12.39 28.53 -6.52
N TYR A 450 12.50 28.53 -7.85
CA TYR A 450 12.76 27.33 -8.66
C TYR A 450 14.05 27.39 -9.49
N VAL A 451 14.69 28.55 -9.52
CA VAL A 451 16.00 28.74 -10.14
C VAL A 451 17.03 28.86 -9.02
N CYS A 452 17.73 27.78 -8.72
CA CYS A 452 18.96 27.91 -7.94
C CYS A 452 20.00 28.60 -8.82
N GLU A 453 20.50 29.76 -8.39
CA GLU A 453 21.76 30.33 -8.90
C GLU A 453 22.96 29.43 -8.58
#